data_AF-A0A965Q084-F1
#
_entry.id   AF-A0A965Q084-F1
#
_cell.length_a   1.000
_cell.length_b   1.000
_cell.length_c   1.000
_cell.angle_alpha   90.00
_cell.angle_beta   90.00
_cell.angle_gamma   90.00
#
_symmetry.space_group_name_H-M   'P 1'
#
loop_
_entity.id
_entity.type
_entity.pdbx_description
1 polymer ?
#
loop_
_entity_poly.entity_id
_entity_poly.type
_entity_poly.pdbx_seq_one_letter_code
_entity_poly.pdbx_strand_id
1 'polypeptide(L)'
;MAWHAQLHLDYTQTGADAASNDPLRTVARHTHTGPLRILQSLYPEGDAVCHNVLVHPPGGLVGGDVLEFDVRASGQAHGLLTTPGASRFYRSAGELALQDTRIRLRDAARLEWLPAEAIYYDACQAENRLRIELAPDASLMGWDVAALGLPHAGLPFASGTVLQHIEIPGLWLERGRIDAADTRLLQSPLGLAGNNCIATLFFCTGSPLGRARQTAALDAARACMDGHPLAASAGATSPNPQVVVLRVLAPQVEAAMELLRTVRVAWRAQMWQLGAGVPRIWAM
;
A
#
# COMPACT_ATOMS: atom_id res chain seq x y z
N MET A 1 25.46 12.51 1.12
CA MET A 1 25.27 12.07 -0.28
C MET A 1 23.85 11.57 -0.36
N ALA A 2 23.05 12.21 -1.22
CA ALA A 2 21.72 11.72 -1.56
C ALA A 2 21.83 10.35 -2.25
N TRP A 3 20.96 9.42 -1.89
CA TRP A 3 20.90 8.09 -2.48
C TRP A 3 19.83 8.02 -3.54
N HIS A 4 20.14 7.36 -4.66
CA HIS A 4 19.12 6.91 -5.61
C HIS A 4 19.18 5.39 -5.66
N ALA A 5 18.12 4.75 -5.17
CA ALA A 5 17.96 3.31 -5.17
C ALA A 5 16.79 2.91 -6.04
N GLN A 6 16.93 1.79 -6.76
CA GLN A 6 15.90 1.29 -7.66
C GLN A 6 15.72 -0.20 -7.44
N LEU A 7 14.48 -0.68 -7.49
CA LEU A 7 14.13 -2.10 -7.51
C LEU A 7 13.15 -2.35 -8.64
N HIS A 8 13.51 -3.24 -9.56
CA HIS A 8 12.60 -3.80 -10.55
C HIS A 8 12.19 -5.19 -10.10
N LEU A 9 10.89 -5.48 -10.13
CA LEU A 9 10.30 -6.75 -9.74
C LEU A 9 9.26 -7.18 -10.76
N ASP A 10 9.44 -8.36 -11.34
CA ASP A 10 8.56 -8.95 -12.33
C ASP A 10 7.99 -10.27 -11.82
N TYR A 11 6.67 -10.33 -11.65
CA TYR A 11 5.94 -11.56 -11.38
C TYR A 11 5.43 -12.20 -12.67
N THR A 12 5.71 -13.49 -12.83
CA THR A 12 5.24 -14.31 -13.95
C THR A 12 4.75 -15.66 -13.44
N GLN A 13 3.78 -16.26 -14.13
CA GLN A 13 3.39 -17.63 -13.88
C GLN A 13 4.31 -18.58 -14.66
N THR A 14 4.77 -19.65 -14.02
CA THR A 14 5.59 -20.71 -14.60
C THR A 14 4.95 -22.06 -14.31
N GLY A 15 5.14 -23.04 -15.18
CA GLY A 15 4.55 -24.38 -15.03
C GLY A 15 3.21 -24.47 -15.72
N ALA A 16 3.24 -24.90 -16.99
CA ALA A 16 2.20 -25.55 -17.79
C ALA A 16 2.61 -25.37 -19.25
N ASP A 17 3.67 -26.08 -19.66
CA ASP A 17 3.64 -26.53 -21.06
C ASP A 17 2.59 -27.65 -21.11
N ALA A 18 1.82 -27.79 -22.19
CA ALA A 18 0.74 -28.79 -22.27
C ALA A 18 1.25 -30.25 -22.08
N ALA A 19 2.57 -30.45 -22.04
CA ALA A 19 3.27 -31.71 -21.82
C ALA A 19 3.79 -31.92 -20.37
N SER A 20 3.79 -30.90 -19.50
CA SER A 20 4.31 -31.02 -18.12
C SER A 20 3.17 -31.10 -17.10
N ASN A 21 3.21 -32.10 -16.22
CA ASN A 21 2.28 -32.25 -15.09
C ASN A 21 2.63 -31.34 -13.89
N ASP A 22 3.48 -30.33 -14.11
CA ASP A 22 3.96 -29.43 -13.06
C ASP A 22 2.86 -28.42 -12.68
N PRO A 23 2.65 -28.17 -11.38
CA PRO A 23 1.66 -27.21 -10.92
C PRO A 23 2.05 -25.77 -11.31
N LEU A 24 1.03 -24.98 -11.68
CA LEU A 24 1.17 -23.54 -11.94
C LEU A 24 1.73 -22.83 -10.69
N ARG A 25 2.83 -22.10 -10.87
CA ARG A 25 3.52 -21.36 -9.81
C ARG A 25 3.74 -19.91 -10.20
N THR A 26 3.45 -18.97 -9.31
CA THR A 26 3.88 -17.58 -9.49
C THR A 26 5.34 -17.44 -9.06
N VAL A 27 6.19 -16.85 -9.88
CA VAL A 27 7.62 -16.62 -9.58
C VAL A 27 7.93 -15.13 -9.71
N ALA A 28 8.72 -14.61 -8.78
CA ALA A 28 9.23 -13.25 -8.80
C ALA A 28 10.69 -13.23 -9.31
N ARG A 29 11.00 -12.36 -10.28
CA ARG A 29 12.36 -12.03 -10.72
C ARG A 29 12.63 -10.57 -10.39
N HIS A 30 13.84 -10.23 -9.95
CA HIS A 30 14.13 -8.85 -9.58
C HIS A 30 15.58 -8.46 -9.85
N THR A 31 15.78 -7.17 -10.06
CA THR A 31 17.09 -6.50 -10.13
C THR A 31 17.03 -5.22 -9.31
N HIS A 32 18.16 -4.77 -8.78
CA HIS A 32 18.21 -3.58 -7.93
C HIS A 32 19.51 -2.80 -8.09
N THR A 33 19.43 -1.51 -7.82
CA THR A 33 20.55 -0.58 -7.65
C THR A 33 20.46 0.05 -6.27
N GLY A 34 21.61 0.26 -5.62
CA GLY A 34 21.65 0.80 -4.26
C GLY A 34 21.23 -0.25 -3.21
N PRO A 35 20.63 0.17 -2.08
CA PRO A 35 20.36 -0.71 -0.94
C PRO A 35 19.06 -1.53 -1.00
N LEU A 36 18.15 -1.31 -1.95
CA LEU A 36 16.87 -2.02 -2.02
C LEU A 36 17.03 -3.51 -2.32
N ARG A 37 16.35 -4.40 -1.59
CA ARG A 37 16.40 -5.86 -1.83
C ARG A 37 15.02 -6.51 -1.68
N ILE A 38 14.85 -7.63 -2.38
CA ILE A 38 13.87 -8.66 -2.01
C ILE A 38 14.63 -9.70 -1.19
N LEU A 39 14.11 -10.05 0.00
CA LEU A 39 14.77 -11.05 0.87
C LEU A 39 14.57 -12.47 0.35
N GLN A 40 13.32 -12.93 0.32
CA GLN A 40 12.96 -14.27 -0.08
C GLN A 40 11.56 -14.29 -0.70
N SER A 41 11.38 -15.16 -1.69
CA SER A 41 10.06 -15.54 -2.20
C SER A 41 9.48 -16.66 -1.34
N LEU A 42 8.36 -16.39 -0.69
CA LEU A 42 7.68 -17.27 0.24
C LEU A 42 6.32 -17.67 -0.33
N TYR A 43 5.88 -18.89 -0.02
CA TYR A 43 4.62 -19.46 -0.53
C TYR A 43 3.77 -20.03 0.62
N PRO A 44 3.41 -19.21 1.62
CA PRO A 44 2.68 -19.69 2.79
C PRO A 44 1.25 -20.15 2.47
N GLU A 45 0.72 -19.76 1.31
CA GLU A 45 -0.62 -20.10 0.83
C GLU A 45 -0.60 -21.08 -0.37
N GLY A 46 0.56 -21.69 -0.66
CA GLY A 46 0.79 -22.52 -1.83
C GLY A 46 1.46 -21.77 -3.00
N ASP A 47 1.83 -22.50 -4.05
CA ASP A 47 2.69 -22.00 -5.14
C ASP A 47 2.04 -20.94 -6.03
N ALA A 48 0.72 -20.79 -5.98
CA ALA A 48 -0.02 -19.82 -6.77
C ALA A 48 0.23 -18.36 -6.33
N VAL A 49 0.52 -18.11 -5.05
CA VAL A 49 0.70 -16.76 -4.50
C VAL A 49 2.13 -16.58 -3.98
N CYS A 50 2.89 -15.70 -4.62
CA CYS A 50 4.28 -15.43 -4.29
C CYS A 50 4.39 -14.23 -3.34
N HIS A 51 4.74 -14.47 -2.09
CA HIS A 51 4.92 -13.43 -1.08
C HIS A 51 6.39 -13.00 -1.06
N ASN A 52 6.64 -11.70 -1.15
CA ASN A 52 7.98 -11.13 -1.08
C ASN A 52 8.05 -10.06 0.02
N VAL A 53 9.15 -10.10 0.78
CA VAL A 53 9.50 -9.06 1.74
C VAL A 53 10.51 -8.12 1.10
N LEU A 54 10.09 -6.88 0.90
CA LEU A 54 10.91 -5.78 0.41
C LEU A 54 11.63 -5.12 1.57
N VAL A 55 12.94 -4.94 1.44
CA VAL A 55 13.76 -4.29 2.47
C VAL A 55 14.57 -3.13 1.91
N HIS A 56 14.65 -2.09 2.73
CA HIS A 56 15.54 -0.95 2.59
C HIS A 56 16.43 -0.88 3.84
N PRO A 57 17.59 -1.55 3.86
CA PRO A 57 18.44 -1.68 5.05
C PRO A 57 18.84 -0.36 5.73
N PRO A 58 19.09 0.76 5.02
CA PRO A 58 19.31 2.07 5.66
C PRO A 58 18.17 2.54 6.58
N GLY A 59 16.96 1.98 6.44
CA GLY A 59 15.88 2.14 7.41
C GLY A 59 15.07 3.43 7.31
N GLY A 60 15.45 4.34 6.40
CA GLY A 60 14.69 5.55 6.06
C GLY A 60 15.38 6.43 5.02
N LEU A 61 14.72 7.52 4.66
CA LEU A 61 15.11 8.51 3.66
C LEU A 61 15.44 9.84 4.33
N VAL A 62 16.52 10.50 3.90
CA VAL A 62 16.82 11.91 4.21
C VAL A 62 16.62 12.78 2.97
N GLY A 63 16.67 14.10 3.14
CA GLY A 63 16.54 15.04 2.01
C GLY A 63 17.50 14.71 0.88
N GLY A 64 16.96 14.64 -0.35
CA GLY A 64 17.66 14.28 -1.58
C GLY A 64 17.55 12.80 -1.94
N ASP A 65 17.20 11.92 -1.01
CA ASP A 65 17.09 10.49 -1.29
C ASP A 65 15.88 10.17 -2.18
N VAL A 66 16.06 9.20 -3.08
CA VAL A 66 15.03 8.65 -3.96
C VAL A 66 15.04 7.13 -3.88
N LEU A 67 13.90 6.55 -3.54
CA LEU A 67 13.63 5.11 -3.65
C LEU A 67 12.61 4.88 -4.75
N GLU A 68 12.99 4.16 -5.79
CA GLU A 68 12.08 3.78 -6.87
C GLU A 68 11.76 2.30 -6.84
N PHE A 69 10.48 1.99 -6.97
CA PHE A 69 9.97 0.64 -7.07
C PHE A 69 9.20 0.49 -8.39
N ASP A 70 9.66 -0.40 -9.25
CA ASP A 70 8.97 -0.78 -10.48
C ASP A 70 8.49 -2.22 -10.36
N VAL A 71 7.21 -2.39 -10.04
CA VAL A 71 6.58 -3.69 -9.82
C VAL A 71 5.69 -4.02 -11.00
N ARG A 72 5.87 -5.21 -11.57
CA ARG A 72 5.10 -5.70 -12.70
C ARG A 72 4.59 -7.10 -12.44
N ALA A 73 3.43 -7.42 -13.00
CA ALA A 73 2.92 -8.78 -13.05
C ALA A 73 2.20 -9.03 -14.38
N SER A 74 2.24 -10.26 -14.87
CA SER A 74 1.61 -10.67 -16.13
C SER A 74 1.06 -12.09 -16.06
N GLY A 75 0.32 -12.50 -17.09
CA GLY A 75 -0.40 -13.77 -17.12
C GLY A 75 -1.46 -13.85 -16.01
N GLN A 76 -1.44 -14.95 -15.25
CA GLN A 76 -2.28 -15.13 -14.06
C GLN A 76 -1.45 -15.08 -12.77
N ALA A 77 -0.28 -14.43 -12.80
CA ALA A 77 0.58 -14.31 -11.64
C ALA A 77 -0.14 -13.59 -10.48
N HIS A 78 0.05 -14.08 -9.25
CA HIS A 78 -0.43 -13.43 -8.03
C HIS A 78 0.76 -13.14 -7.10
N GLY A 79 1.17 -11.87 -7.05
CA GLY A 79 2.23 -11.41 -6.15
C GLY A 79 1.66 -10.77 -4.88
N LEU A 80 2.38 -10.88 -3.77
CA LEU A 80 2.14 -10.10 -2.55
C LEU A 80 3.45 -9.47 -2.10
N LEU A 81 3.42 -8.17 -1.85
CA LEU A 81 4.55 -7.39 -1.36
C LEU A 81 4.24 -6.78 -0.01
N THR A 82 5.18 -6.93 0.92
CA THR A 82 5.16 -6.28 2.24
C THR A 82 6.57 -5.82 2.60
N THR A 83 6.68 -4.91 3.56
CA THR A 83 7.96 -4.55 4.18
C THR A 83 8.01 -5.15 5.60
N PRO A 84 9.21 -5.36 6.19
CA PRO A 84 9.34 -5.87 7.54
C PRO A 84 9.06 -4.80 8.62
N GLY A 85 8.97 -3.54 8.23
CA GLY A 85 8.75 -2.43 9.13
C GLY A 85 8.60 -1.12 8.36
N ALA A 86 8.33 -0.05 9.12
CA ALA A 86 8.01 1.25 8.59
C ALA A 86 9.09 1.83 7.68
N SER A 87 8.65 2.48 6.61
CA SER A 87 9.50 3.43 5.89
C SER A 87 9.57 4.72 6.70
N ARG A 88 10.76 5.30 6.86
CA ARG A 88 10.94 6.50 7.69
C ARG A 88 11.41 7.65 6.82
N PHE A 89 10.73 8.78 6.87
CA PHE A 89 11.17 10.04 6.27
C PHE A 89 11.71 10.93 7.36
N TYR A 90 13.02 11.16 7.36
CA TYR A 90 13.70 11.95 8.38
C TYR A 90 13.70 13.44 8.06
N ARG A 91 14.17 14.23 9.02
CA ARG A 91 14.42 15.67 8.86
C ARG A 91 15.18 15.96 7.57
N SER A 92 14.75 16.98 6.86
CA SER A 92 15.43 17.51 5.68
C SER A 92 15.98 18.93 5.95
N ALA A 93 17.10 19.27 5.33
CA ALA A 93 17.65 20.63 5.30
C ALA A 93 17.08 21.48 4.15
N GLY A 94 16.15 20.95 3.36
CA GLY A 94 15.47 21.65 2.27
C GLY A 94 15.16 20.78 1.05
N GLU A 95 15.93 19.71 0.83
CA GLU A 95 15.75 18.80 -0.30
C GLU A 95 14.61 17.78 -0.05
N LEU A 96 13.93 17.37 -1.11
CA LEU A 96 12.85 16.38 -1.05
C LEU A 96 13.43 14.97 -0.85
N ALA A 97 12.85 14.21 0.05
CA ALA A 97 12.97 12.75 0.11
C ALA A 97 11.78 12.12 -0.64
N LEU A 98 12.04 11.26 -1.63
CA LEU A 98 11.02 10.70 -2.51
C LEU A 98 11.00 9.17 -2.44
N GLN A 99 9.81 8.61 -2.24
CA GLN A 99 9.50 7.23 -2.59
C GLN A 99 8.57 7.22 -3.81
N ASP A 100 8.98 6.62 -4.92
CA ASP A 100 8.19 6.51 -6.16
C ASP A 100 7.93 5.04 -6.50
N THR A 101 6.72 4.58 -6.21
CA THR A 101 6.25 3.24 -6.52
C THR A 101 5.38 3.25 -7.77
N ARG A 102 5.74 2.41 -8.75
CA ARG A 102 4.99 2.20 -9.97
C ARG A 102 4.62 0.73 -10.08
N ILE A 103 3.32 0.48 -10.22
CA ILE A 103 2.78 -0.88 -10.34
C ILE A 103 2.09 -1.02 -11.69
N ARG A 104 2.49 -2.01 -12.48
CA ARG A 104 1.89 -2.31 -13.79
C ARG A 104 1.48 -3.77 -13.88
N LEU A 105 0.17 -4.01 -13.87
CA LEU A 105 -0.37 -5.36 -14.01
C LEU A 105 -0.93 -5.56 -15.42
N ARG A 106 -0.53 -6.65 -16.06
CA ARG A 106 -0.97 -7.07 -17.39
C ARG A 106 -1.84 -8.33 -17.28
N ASP A 107 -2.56 -8.64 -18.36
CA ASP A 107 -3.44 -9.81 -18.47
C ASP A 107 -4.41 -9.91 -17.28
N ALA A 108 -4.50 -11.08 -16.64
CA ALA A 108 -5.34 -11.34 -15.47
C ALA A 108 -4.54 -11.34 -14.15
N ALA A 109 -3.39 -10.65 -14.13
CA ALA A 109 -2.50 -10.67 -12.98
C ALA A 109 -3.11 -9.98 -11.75
N ARG A 110 -2.71 -10.46 -10.57
CA ARG A 110 -3.12 -9.96 -9.27
C ARG A 110 -1.91 -9.51 -8.46
N LEU A 111 -2.06 -8.40 -7.74
CA LEU A 111 -1.04 -7.96 -6.80
C LEU A 111 -1.66 -7.50 -5.48
N GLU A 112 -0.96 -7.79 -4.41
CA GLU A 112 -1.19 -7.21 -3.10
C GLU A 112 -0.01 -6.30 -2.70
N TRP A 113 -0.27 -4.99 -2.57
CA TRP A 113 0.71 -4.00 -2.12
C TRP A 113 0.44 -3.62 -0.67
N LEU A 114 1.17 -4.24 0.26
CA LEU A 114 0.88 -4.21 1.69
C LEU A 114 2.11 -3.79 2.52
N PRO A 115 2.77 -2.66 2.20
CA PRO A 115 3.89 -2.20 3.01
C PRO A 115 3.44 -1.88 4.44
N ALA A 116 4.38 -1.87 5.39
CA ALA A 116 4.14 -1.20 6.66
C ALA A 116 3.96 0.32 6.43
N GLU A 117 3.63 1.04 7.49
CA GLU A 117 3.41 2.49 7.45
C GLU A 117 4.64 3.29 7.00
N ALA A 118 4.39 4.46 6.42
CA ALA A 118 5.37 5.51 6.26
C ALA A 118 5.30 6.46 7.47
N ILE A 119 6.36 6.53 8.26
CA ILE A 119 6.51 7.46 9.38
C ILE A 119 7.22 8.73 8.86
N TYR A 120 6.54 9.86 8.98
CA TYR A 120 7.06 11.17 8.63
C TYR A 120 7.53 11.87 9.90
N TYR A 121 8.84 11.93 10.12
CA TYR A 121 9.41 12.62 11.27
C TYR A 121 9.31 14.14 11.12
N ASP A 122 9.44 14.82 12.26
CA ASP A 122 9.49 16.28 12.31
C ASP A 122 10.55 16.86 11.36
N ALA A 123 10.19 17.99 10.73
CA ALA A 123 11.00 18.73 9.78
C ALA A 123 11.37 17.94 8.50
N CYS A 124 10.64 16.89 8.14
CA CYS A 124 10.84 16.23 6.86
C CYS A 124 10.30 17.07 5.69
N GLN A 125 10.87 16.84 4.50
CA GLN A 125 10.30 17.28 3.23
C GLN A 125 10.13 16.02 2.41
N ALA A 126 8.92 15.48 2.33
CA ALA A 126 8.68 14.11 1.88
C ALA A 126 7.61 14.02 0.81
N GLU A 127 7.80 13.10 -0.13
CA GLU A 127 6.76 12.65 -1.04
C GLU A 127 6.74 11.12 -1.08
N ASN A 128 5.56 10.55 -0.90
CA ASN A 128 5.31 9.13 -1.11
C ASN A 128 4.30 8.99 -2.24
N ARG A 129 4.78 8.46 -3.36
CA ARG A 129 4.05 8.36 -4.62
C ARG A 129 3.80 6.90 -4.96
N LEU A 130 2.56 6.59 -5.28
CA LEU A 130 2.10 5.31 -5.77
C LEU A 130 1.29 5.52 -7.06
N ARG A 131 1.76 4.96 -8.16
CA ARG A 131 1.05 4.97 -9.44
C ARG A 131 0.76 3.55 -9.89
N ILE A 132 -0.50 3.30 -10.28
CA ILE A 132 -1.01 1.97 -10.61
C ILE A 132 -1.59 2.00 -12.03
N GLU A 133 -1.19 1.03 -12.85
CA GLU A 133 -1.73 0.78 -14.18
C GLU A 133 -2.20 -0.68 -14.27
N LEU A 134 -3.46 -0.88 -14.69
CA LEU A 134 -4.09 -2.19 -14.76
C LEU A 134 -4.58 -2.46 -16.18
N ALA A 135 -4.23 -3.62 -16.73
CA ALA A 135 -4.91 -4.18 -17.91
C ALA A 135 -6.34 -4.60 -17.54
N PRO A 136 -7.27 -4.73 -18.51
CA PRO A 136 -8.71 -4.91 -18.27
C PRO A 136 -9.09 -6.00 -17.25
N ASP A 137 -8.36 -7.12 -17.22
CA ASP A 137 -8.64 -8.27 -16.35
C ASP A 137 -7.76 -8.31 -15.09
N ALA A 138 -6.84 -7.36 -14.95
CA ALA A 138 -5.95 -7.28 -13.81
C ALA A 138 -6.65 -6.66 -12.60
N SER A 139 -6.21 -7.03 -11.40
CA SER A 139 -6.73 -6.47 -10.17
C SER A 139 -5.66 -6.31 -9.10
N LEU A 140 -5.80 -5.28 -8.27
CA LEU A 140 -4.86 -4.95 -7.22
C LEU A 140 -5.60 -4.65 -5.92
N MET A 141 -5.09 -5.19 -4.82
CA MET A 141 -5.46 -4.75 -3.49
C MET A 141 -4.23 -4.14 -2.83
N GLY A 142 -4.38 -3.03 -2.13
CA GLY A 142 -3.24 -2.46 -1.43
C GLY A 142 -3.64 -1.37 -0.46
N TRP A 143 -2.67 -0.87 0.28
CA TRP A 143 -2.88 0.28 1.14
C TRP A 143 -1.70 1.23 1.12
N ASP A 144 -1.96 2.44 1.59
CA ASP A 144 -0.96 3.42 2.00
C ASP A 144 -1.33 3.90 3.41
N VAL A 145 -0.36 3.90 4.32
CA VAL A 145 -0.54 4.29 5.72
C VAL A 145 0.50 5.31 6.07
N ALA A 146 0.07 6.52 6.43
CA ALA A 146 0.90 7.65 6.79
C ALA A 146 0.78 7.95 8.28
N ALA A 147 1.91 7.92 8.99
CA ALA A 147 2.02 8.28 10.40
C ALA A 147 2.82 9.60 10.55
N LEU A 148 2.20 10.61 11.16
CA LEU A 148 2.77 11.94 11.36
C LEU A 148 3.46 12.01 12.73
N GLY A 149 4.79 11.94 12.72
CA GLY A 149 5.62 11.94 13.92
C GLY A 149 5.40 10.73 14.82
N LEU A 150 5.90 10.84 16.05
CA LEU A 150 5.79 9.85 17.13
C LEU A 150 5.29 10.56 18.40
N PRO A 151 4.00 10.96 18.45
CA PRO A 151 3.46 11.80 19.53
C PRO A 151 3.59 11.17 20.93
N HIS A 152 3.40 9.85 21.05
CA HIS A 152 3.57 9.14 22.33
C HIS A 152 5.02 9.12 22.85
N ALA A 153 5.99 9.34 21.96
CA ALA A 153 7.41 9.48 22.31
C ALA A 153 7.82 10.95 22.52
N GLY A 154 6.87 11.90 22.50
CA GLY A 154 7.17 13.34 22.60
C GLY A 154 7.85 13.92 21.36
N LEU A 155 7.72 13.26 20.20
CA LEU A 155 8.34 13.66 18.92
C LEU A 155 7.26 13.91 17.84
N PRO A 156 6.41 14.93 17.98
CA PRO A 156 5.32 15.20 17.04
C PRO A 156 5.83 15.69 15.68
N PHE A 157 4.98 15.63 14.65
CA PHE A 157 5.21 16.31 13.37
C PHE A 157 4.83 17.79 13.51
N ALA A 158 5.80 18.64 13.89
CA ALA A 158 5.57 20.05 14.21
C ALA A 158 6.02 21.01 13.09
N SER A 159 6.89 20.54 12.20
CA SER A 159 7.43 21.27 11.06
C SER A 159 7.63 20.32 9.87
N GLY A 160 7.77 20.88 8.67
CA GLY A 160 7.97 20.10 7.45
C GLY A 160 6.68 19.86 6.66
N THR A 161 6.83 19.13 5.56
CA THR A 161 5.75 18.97 4.58
C THR A 161 5.78 17.57 3.97
N VAL A 162 4.60 16.97 3.82
CA VAL A 162 4.41 15.65 3.24
C VAL A 162 3.46 15.77 2.06
N LEU A 163 3.81 15.16 0.92
CA LEU A 163 2.90 14.97 -0.20
C LEU A 163 2.60 13.47 -0.34
N GLN A 164 1.37 13.08 -0.02
CA GLN A 164 0.85 11.76 -0.34
C GLN A 164 0.27 11.80 -1.76
N HIS A 165 0.60 10.82 -2.59
CA HIS A 165 0.11 10.70 -3.96
C HIS A 165 -0.22 9.24 -4.27
N ILE A 166 -1.48 8.92 -4.50
CA ILE A 166 -1.96 7.63 -5.01
C ILE A 166 -2.73 7.90 -6.29
N GLU A 167 -2.37 7.25 -7.38
CA GLU A 167 -2.95 7.52 -8.68
C GLU A 167 -3.20 6.25 -9.49
N ILE A 168 -4.41 6.19 -10.05
CA ILE A 168 -4.77 5.36 -11.19
C ILE A 168 -5.19 6.33 -12.29
N PRO A 169 -4.34 6.59 -13.30
CA PRO A 169 -4.57 7.66 -14.27
C PRO A 169 -5.95 7.57 -14.92
N GLY A 170 -6.69 8.69 -14.90
CA GLY A 170 -8.05 8.79 -15.45
C GLY A 170 -9.16 8.14 -14.62
N LEU A 171 -8.83 7.42 -13.55
CA LEU A 171 -9.81 6.69 -12.72
C LEU A 171 -9.90 7.21 -11.29
N TRP A 172 -8.75 7.45 -10.64
CA TRP A 172 -8.69 7.88 -9.24
C TRP A 172 -7.38 8.60 -8.94
N LEU A 173 -7.47 9.71 -8.20
CA LEU A 173 -6.33 10.45 -7.68
C LEU A 173 -6.61 10.83 -6.22
N GLU A 174 -5.77 10.34 -5.32
CA GLU A 174 -5.66 10.87 -3.96
C GLU A 174 -4.32 11.61 -3.86
N ARG A 175 -4.38 12.93 -3.75
CA ARG A 175 -3.19 13.79 -3.65
C ARG A 175 -3.39 14.83 -2.55
N GLY A 176 -2.73 14.62 -1.42
CA GLY A 176 -2.85 15.47 -0.24
C GLY A 176 -1.49 16.01 0.19
N ARG A 177 -1.35 17.35 0.21
CA ARG A 177 -0.22 18.01 0.84
C ARG A 177 -0.57 18.29 2.30
N ILE A 178 0.20 17.73 3.22
CA ILE A 178 0.11 17.96 4.66
C ILE A 178 1.28 18.87 5.04
N ASP A 179 0.96 20.10 5.42
CA ASP A 179 1.92 21.07 5.92
C ASP A 179 1.78 21.13 7.44
N ALA A 180 2.87 20.93 8.19
CA ALA A 180 2.82 20.94 9.64
C ALA A 180 2.36 22.30 10.22
N ALA A 181 2.53 23.39 9.46
CA ALA A 181 2.06 24.71 9.85
C ALA A 181 0.55 24.90 9.63
N ASP A 182 -0.12 24.02 8.86
CA ASP A 182 -1.56 24.08 8.62
C ASP A 182 -2.34 23.43 9.77
N THR A 183 -2.38 24.13 10.90
CA THR A 183 -3.13 23.69 12.08
C THR A 183 -4.63 23.55 11.80
N ARG A 184 -5.17 24.22 10.78
CA ARG A 184 -6.57 24.08 10.38
C ARG A 184 -6.81 22.71 9.77
N LEU A 185 -5.96 22.26 8.84
CA LEU A 185 -6.02 20.90 8.30
C LEU A 185 -5.82 19.87 9.41
N LEU A 186 -4.82 20.05 10.27
CA LEU A 186 -4.46 19.05 11.29
C LEU A 186 -5.51 18.90 12.40
N GLN A 187 -6.10 20.01 12.87
CA GLN A 187 -6.96 20.01 14.08
C GLN A 187 -8.46 20.08 13.79
N SER A 188 -8.87 20.57 12.61
CA SER A 188 -10.30 20.70 12.29
C SER A 188 -10.99 19.34 12.18
N PRO A 189 -12.25 19.19 12.63
CA PRO A 189 -13.06 17.99 12.38
C PRO A 189 -13.34 17.75 10.89
N LEU A 190 -13.16 18.77 10.03
CA LEU A 190 -13.24 18.64 8.56
C LEU A 190 -11.90 18.27 7.91
N GLY A 191 -10.82 18.26 8.68
CA GLY A 191 -9.48 17.85 8.27
C GLY A 191 -9.12 16.51 8.91
N LEU A 192 -8.02 16.46 9.65
CA LEU A 192 -7.56 15.25 10.33
C LEU A 192 -8.17 15.07 11.74
N ALA A 193 -8.92 16.04 12.25
CA ALA A 193 -9.55 15.99 13.57
C ALA A 193 -8.58 15.65 14.72
N GLY A 194 -7.33 16.11 14.63
CA GLY A 194 -6.26 15.82 15.60
C GLY A 194 -5.65 14.42 15.50
N ASN A 195 -6.05 13.62 14.51
CA ASN A 195 -5.45 12.30 14.26
C ASN A 195 -4.07 12.43 13.58
N ASN A 196 -3.17 11.52 13.93
CA ASN A 196 -1.80 11.50 13.41
C ASN A 196 -1.55 10.37 12.41
N CYS A 197 -2.55 9.51 12.17
CA CYS A 197 -2.49 8.43 11.20
C CYS A 197 -3.59 8.60 10.15
N ILE A 198 -3.20 8.51 8.89
CA ILE A 198 -4.09 8.49 7.73
C ILE A 198 -3.84 7.19 6.99
N ALA A 199 -4.88 6.41 6.73
CA ALA A 199 -4.75 5.14 6.07
C ALA A 199 -5.79 5.00 4.96
N THR A 200 -5.34 4.58 3.78
CA THR A 200 -6.20 4.33 2.62
C THR A 200 -5.95 2.91 2.14
N LEU A 201 -6.95 2.04 2.28
CA LEU A 201 -6.99 0.70 1.66
C LEU A 201 -7.82 0.78 0.39
N PHE A 202 -7.34 0.18 -0.70
CA PHE A 202 -7.98 0.23 -2.01
C PHE A 202 -8.01 -1.13 -2.68
N PHE A 203 -9.10 -1.39 -3.39
CA PHE A 203 -9.25 -2.49 -4.33
C PHE A 203 -9.56 -1.91 -5.71
N CYS A 204 -8.76 -2.30 -6.70
CA CYS A 204 -8.74 -1.70 -8.02
C CYS A 204 -8.79 -2.78 -9.10
N THR A 205 -9.53 -2.54 -10.17
CA THR A 205 -9.63 -3.45 -11.32
C THR A 205 -9.44 -2.71 -12.65
N GLY A 206 -8.96 -3.40 -13.68
CA GLY A 206 -8.80 -2.83 -15.01
C GLY A 206 -10.11 -2.58 -15.78
N SER A 207 -11.19 -3.21 -15.35
CA SER A 207 -12.56 -3.03 -15.87
C SER A 207 -13.57 -2.82 -14.74
N PRO A 208 -14.72 -2.15 -14.97
CA PRO A 208 -15.73 -1.91 -13.95
C PRO A 208 -16.20 -3.19 -13.22
N LEU A 209 -16.32 -3.14 -11.89
CA LEU A 209 -16.67 -4.30 -11.03
C LEU A 209 -18.10 -4.83 -11.23
N GLY A 210 -18.98 -4.01 -11.80
CA GLY A 210 -20.43 -4.24 -11.76
C GLY A 210 -21.01 -3.94 -10.38
N ARG A 211 -22.28 -3.52 -10.36
CA ARG A 211 -22.94 -3.01 -9.14
C ARG A 211 -22.94 -4.02 -7.99
N ALA A 212 -23.21 -5.30 -8.27
CA ALA A 212 -23.29 -6.33 -7.23
C ALA A 212 -21.95 -6.53 -6.49
N ARG A 213 -20.83 -6.63 -7.21
CA ARG A 213 -19.51 -6.78 -6.60
C ARG A 213 -19.10 -5.51 -5.84
N GLN A 214 -19.38 -4.33 -6.40
CA GLN A 214 -19.13 -3.06 -5.75
C GLN A 214 -19.90 -2.94 -4.42
N THR A 215 -21.20 -3.27 -4.40
CA THR A 215 -22.01 -3.30 -3.18
C THR A 215 -21.47 -4.31 -2.17
N ALA A 216 -21.12 -5.53 -2.61
CA ALA A 216 -20.53 -6.53 -1.72
C ALA A 216 -19.20 -6.06 -1.08
N ALA A 217 -18.36 -5.33 -1.82
CA ALA A 217 -17.14 -4.71 -1.29
C ALA A 217 -17.43 -3.73 -0.16
N LEU A 218 -18.38 -2.83 -0.41
CA LEU A 218 -18.75 -1.76 0.51
C LEU A 218 -19.43 -2.31 1.75
N ASP A 219 -20.33 -3.27 1.59
CA ASP A 219 -21.03 -3.92 2.70
C ASP A 219 -20.07 -4.75 3.56
N ALA A 220 -19.12 -5.45 2.95
CA ALA A 220 -18.06 -6.14 3.68
C ALA A 220 -17.22 -5.17 4.52
N ALA A 221 -16.83 -4.02 3.94
CA ALA A 221 -16.09 -3.00 4.69
C ALA A 221 -16.93 -2.38 5.82
N ARG A 222 -18.21 -2.10 5.59
CA ARG A 222 -19.14 -1.60 6.62
C ARG A 222 -19.31 -2.59 7.76
N ALA A 223 -19.47 -3.87 7.46
CA ALA A 223 -19.58 -4.92 8.47
C ALA A 223 -18.32 -5.00 9.34
N CYS A 224 -17.12 -4.83 8.76
CA CYS A 224 -15.88 -4.77 9.53
C CYS A 224 -15.72 -3.49 10.36
N MET A 225 -16.31 -2.37 9.93
CA MET A 225 -16.32 -1.13 10.69
C MET A 225 -17.34 -1.12 11.82
N ASP A 226 -18.42 -1.91 11.71
CA ASP A 226 -19.46 -1.97 12.73
C ASP A 226 -18.91 -2.42 14.09
N GLY A 227 -19.11 -1.60 15.11
CA GLY A 227 -18.53 -1.81 16.45
C GLY A 227 -17.02 -1.57 16.58
N HIS A 228 -16.29 -1.24 15.51
CA HIS A 228 -14.86 -0.93 15.59
C HIS A 228 -14.64 0.46 16.25
N PRO A 229 -13.61 0.66 17.10
CA PRO A 229 -13.35 1.97 17.73
C PRO A 229 -13.16 3.14 16.76
N LEU A 230 -12.71 2.84 15.54
CA LEU A 230 -12.52 3.82 14.46
C LEU A 230 -13.75 4.00 13.54
N ALA A 231 -14.92 3.43 13.86
CA ALA A 231 -16.11 3.52 13.01
C ALA A 231 -16.51 4.96 12.65
N ALA A 232 -16.32 5.91 13.58
CA ALA A 232 -16.63 7.32 13.37
C ALA A 232 -15.60 8.06 12.52
N SER A 233 -14.40 7.50 12.34
CA SER A 233 -13.28 8.09 11.60
C SER A 233 -12.85 7.23 10.41
N ALA A 234 -13.67 6.26 10.02
CA ALA A 234 -13.46 5.39 8.89
C ALA A 234 -14.66 5.44 7.92
N GLY A 235 -14.40 5.25 6.63
CA GLY A 235 -15.45 5.24 5.62
C GLY A 235 -15.04 4.53 4.35
N ALA A 236 -15.96 3.71 3.81
CA ALA A 236 -15.78 3.01 2.54
C ALA A 236 -16.64 3.63 1.44
N THR A 237 -16.05 3.87 0.28
CA THR A 237 -16.73 4.42 -0.90
C THR A 237 -16.13 3.84 -2.18
N SER A 238 -16.79 4.09 -3.31
CA SER A 238 -16.30 3.71 -4.62
C SER A 238 -16.30 4.94 -5.52
N PRO A 239 -15.17 5.66 -5.61
CA PRO A 239 -15.09 6.93 -6.35
C PRO A 239 -15.17 6.73 -7.87
N ASN A 240 -14.98 5.50 -8.33
CA ASN A 240 -15.03 5.10 -9.73
C ASN A 240 -15.53 3.64 -9.81
N PRO A 241 -16.24 3.21 -10.88
CA PRO A 241 -16.67 1.82 -11.03
C PRO A 241 -15.57 0.74 -10.96
N GLN A 242 -14.30 1.15 -11.11
CA GLN A 242 -13.11 0.31 -11.05
C GLN A 242 -12.38 0.34 -9.70
N VAL A 243 -12.80 1.20 -8.77
CA VAL A 243 -12.05 1.49 -7.54
C VAL A 243 -12.99 1.49 -6.35
N VAL A 244 -12.67 0.71 -5.33
CA VAL A 244 -13.28 0.76 -4.00
C VAL A 244 -12.20 1.15 -3.00
N VAL A 245 -12.50 2.10 -2.13
CA VAL A 245 -11.57 2.61 -1.12
C VAL A 245 -12.19 2.57 0.26
N LEU A 246 -11.38 2.28 1.27
CA LEU A 246 -11.62 2.50 2.69
C LEU A 246 -10.59 3.54 3.15
N ARG A 247 -11.06 4.66 3.71
CA ARG A 247 -10.20 5.66 4.34
C ARG A 247 -10.41 5.64 5.84
N VAL A 248 -9.34 5.82 6.60
CA VAL A 248 -9.34 5.78 8.06
C VAL A 248 -8.45 6.91 8.59
N LEU A 249 -8.97 7.68 9.52
CA LEU A 249 -8.19 8.53 10.41
C LEU A 249 -8.09 7.84 11.77
N ALA A 250 -6.87 7.80 12.33
CA ALA A 250 -6.63 7.17 13.62
C ALA A 250 -5.60 7.96 14.44
N PRO A 251 -5.70 7.91 15.78
CA PRO A 251 -4.68 8.53 16.64
C PRO A 251 -3.33 7.82 16.51
N GLN A 252 -3.34 6.51 16.18
CA GLN A 252 -2.18 5.63 16.08
C GLN A 252 -2.37 4.61 14.95
N VAL A 253 -1.25 4.03 14.48
CA VAL A 253 -1.21 3.14 13.31
C VAL A 253 -1.87 1.79 13.60
N GLU A 254 -1.73 1.28 14.82
CA GLU A 254 -2.14 -0.07 15.21
C GLU A 254 -3.63 -0.30 14.97
N ALA A 255 -4.47 0.62 15.44
CA ALA A 255 -5.93 0.54 15.26
C ALA A 255 -6.34 0.67 13.79
N ALA A 256 -5.61 1.48 13.00
CA ALA A 256 -5.85 1.56 11.56
C ALA A 256 -5.47 0.24 10.87
N MET A 257 -4.30 -0.32 11.19
CA MET A 257 -3.82 -1.58 10.62
C MET A 257 -4.71 -2.77 11.00
N GLU A 258 -5.24 -2.83 12.22
CA GLU A 258 -6.22 -3.84 12.63
C GLU A 258 -7.45 -3.82 11.72
N LEU A 259 -8.06 -2.63 11.53
CA LEU A 259 -9.21 -2.47 10.65
C LEU A 259 -8.87 -2.78 9.18
N LEU A 260 -7.74 -2.27 8.67
CA LEU A 260 -7.31 -2.51 7.29
C LEU A 260 -7.07 -4.00 7.02
N ARG A 261 -6.42 -4.72 7.93
CA ARG A 261 -6.19 -6.18 7.80
C ARG A 261 -7.51 -6.94 7.79
N THR A 262 -8.46 -6.56 8.65
CA THR A 262 -9.79 -7.18 8.72
C THR A 262 -10.57 -6.97 7.42
N VAL A 263 -10.59 -5.74 6.90
CA VAL A 263 -11.27 -5.41 5.63
C VAL A 263 -10.56 -6.08 4.45
N ARG A 264 -9.22 -6.12 4.43
CA ARG A 264 -8.45 -6.87 3.42
C ARG A 264 -8.88 -8.33 3.35
N VAL A 265 -9.00 -9.01 4.49
CA VAL A 265 -9.45 -10.41 4.54
C VAL A 265 -10.86 -10.55 3.95
N ALA A 266 -11.78 -9.66 4.35
CA ALA A 266 -13.14 -9.67 3.82
C ALA A 266 -13.15 -9.43 2.30
N TRP A 267 -12.36 -8.48 1.80
CA TRP A 267 -12.25 -8.21 0.36
C TRP A 267 -11.58 -9.34 -0.40
N ARG A 268 -10.57 -10.03 0.16
CA ARG A 268 -9.96 -11.22 -0.47
C ARG A 268 -11.01 -12.31 -0.71
N ALA A 269 -11.86 -12.57 0.28
CA ALA A 269 -12.96 -13.53 0.15
C ALA A 269 -13.98 -13.08 -0.91
N GLN A 270 -14.43 -11.82 -0.86
CA GLN A 270 -15.45 -11.31 -1.77
C GLN A 270 -14.96 -11.15 -3.22
N MET A 271 -13.71 -10.71 -3.42
CA MET A 271 -13.21 -10.31 -4.73
C MET A 271 -12.46 -11.40 -5.46
N TRP A 272 -11.75 -12.25 -4.72
CA TRP A 272 -10.86 -13.26 -5.29
C TRP A 272 -11.19 -14.68 -4.84
N GLN A 273 -12.19 -14.86 -3.96
CA GLN A 273 -12.57 -16.15 -3.38
C GLN A 273 -11.38 -16.84 -2.68
N LEU A 274 -10.51 -16.02 -2.08
CA LEU A 274 -9.32 -16.46 -1.35
C LEU A 274 -9.53 -16.36 0.16
N GLY A 275 -8.83 -17.22 0.90
CA GLY A 275 -8.79 -17.19 2.35
C GLY A 275 -8.03 -16.00 2.93
N ALA A 276 -7.98 -15.96 4.26
CA ALA A 276 -7.43 -14.87 5.06
C ALA A 276 -5.91 -14.76 5.06
N GLY A 277 -5.19 -15.49 4.20
CA GLY A 277 -3.75 -15.68 4.35
C GLY A 277 -3.01 -14.36 4.57
N VAL A 278 -2.24 -14.39 5.65
CA VAL A 278 -1.48 -13.25 6.14
C VAL A 278 -0.01 -13.45 5.79
N PRO A 279 0.72 -12.39 5.41
CA PRO A 279 2.16 -12.44 5.32
C PRO A 279 2.76 -12.96 6.63
N ARG A 280 3.65 -13.96 6.54
CA ARG A 280 4.33 -14.55 7.71
C ARG A 280 4.98 -13.51 8.62
N ILE A 281 5.46 -12.41 8.05
CA ILE A 281 6.13 -11.34 8.78
C ILE A 281 5.21 -10.56 9.74
N TRP A 282 3.88 -10.67 9.59
CA TRP A 282 2.93 -10.04 10.51
C TRP A 282 2.60 -10.89 11.74
N ALA A 283 3.07 -12.14 11.78
CA ALA A 283 2.89 -13.03 12.93
C ALA A 283 4.07 -12.98 13.92
N MET A 284 5.03 -12.09 13.68
CA MET A 284 6.18 -11.85 14.57
C MET A 284 5.90 -10.70 15.53
#